data_AF-A0A1E7F2H1-F1
#
_entry.id   AF-A0A1E7F2H1-F1
#
_cell.length_a   1.000
_cell.length_b   1.000
_cell.length_c   1.000
_cell.angle_alpha   90.00
_cell.angle_beta   90.00
_cell.angle_gamma   90.00
#
_symmetry.space_group_name_H-M   'P 1'
#
loop_
_entity.id
_entity.type
_entity.pdbx_description
1 polymer ?
#
loop_
_entity_poly.entity_id
_entity_poly.type
_entity_poly.pdbx_seq_one_letter_code
_entity_poly.pdbx_strand_id
1 'polypeptide(L)'
;MGNNNDNKGIIVVSAMEATWTPNEDDGPAMPLSMNQRQQLVQLQQAIQNAPDPSGTLEQVAESNGMSANDLYQMIEKNAQDLQQDPQLLSELQSFASQSSTGNSLPKIMFRIVASLGIAIRQIAKQNPRTFTMTALIGLLMFYSLLAIPRTGIHISSGRSLLLSSGPTTVFAPPDRYVHKLIGKTAYASMKKSSPPRLSIQTLKKDWDDLLIPMRRELIATGLNENDGDENDDNAMTLNGKVEVHKLSRKNELRQAVTAQFVLSPDKLLEEFPLGETKEEIIAERDTIVDMLYTNAVNILSERNILEFSSLNSKQRLRNICGDGSVDTDKDLGVIVVPGLGNFGRHGLVYWMATSQTTQQSATSPSSSSTLTLTTLKGKGYFDGQIHIDVNKIPNHDGMLLVQVSLAVPKGGRKIPKKIGERLVEEMARSIIQSSSRKSQQRLARQSQGKRFKESGNRRANDKRNTRFDRERLMEEMAVDRRRRWQKKNPDAGRYRPSGDRMRSPHNC
;
A
#
# COMPACT_ATOMS: atom_id res chain seq x y z
N MET A 1 19.40 -27.61 37.35
CA MET A 1 18.07 -28.19 37.08
C MET A 1 17.79 -28.01 35.60
N GLY A 2 17.93 -29.09 34.84
CA GLY A 2 17.69 -29.10 33.40
C GLY A 2 16.21 -29.25 33.12
N ASN A 3 15.68 -28.46 32.19
CA ASN A 3 14.40 -28.72 31.55
C ASN A 3 14.68 -29.08 30.09
N ASN A 4 14.67 -30.40 29.85
CA ASN A 4 14.52 -30.98 28.52
C ASN A 4 13.09 -30.69 28.05
N ASN A 5 12.93 -29.82 27.05
CA ASN A 5 11.71 -29.80 26.25
C ASN A 5 11.89 -30.77 25.10
N ASP A 6 11.45 -32.01 25.34
CA ASP A 6 11.18 -33.02 24.33
C ASP A 6 10.03 -32.54 23.45
N ASN A 7 10.37 -31.84 22.36
CA ASN A 7 9.44 -31.57 21.29
C ASN A 7 9.30 -32.85 20.44
N LYS A 8 8.54 -33.81 20.98
CA LYS A 8 8.03 -34.96 20.22
C LYS A 8 7.28 -34.41 19.02
N GLY A 9 7.79 -34.74 17.83
CA GLY A 9 7.13 -34.43 16.57
C GLY A 9 5.71 -35.00 16.60
N ILE A 10 4.74 -34.09 16.71
CA ILE A 10 3.34 -34.37 16.37
C ILE A 10 3.36 -34.65 14.87
N ILE A 11 3.46 -35.92 14.51
CA ILE A 11 3.05 -36.37 13.18
C ILE A 11 1.54 -36.18 13.20
N VAL A 12 1.10 -35.06 12.63
CA VAL A 12 -0.28 -34.86 12.21
C VAL A 12 -0.56 -35.96 11.19
N VAL A 13 -1.09 -37.09 11.65
CA VAL A 13 -1.92 -37.94 10.80
C VAL A 13 -3.08 -37.02 10.45
N SER A 14 -2.97 -36.40 9.27
CA SER A 14 -4.02 -35.58 8.69
C SER A 14 -5.31 -36.36 8.84
N ALA A 15 -6.18 -35.86 9.72
CA ALA A 15 -7.45 -36.48 10.07
C ALA A 15 -8.14 -36.88 8.77
N MET A 16 -8.32 -38.18 8.61
CA MET A 16 -9.19 -38.73 7.60
C MET A 16 -10.60 -38.41 8.08
N GLU A 17 -11.06 -37.18 7.82
CA GLU A 17 -12.42 -36.72 8.13
C GLU A 17 -13.40 -37.48 7.23
N ALA A 18 -13.72 -38.71 7.59
CA ALA A 18 -14.81 -39.46 7.02
C ALA A 18 -15.99 -39.33 7.98
N THR A 19 -16.95 -38.45 7.71
CA THR A 19 -18.16 -38.31 8.53
C THR A 19 -19.10 -39.49 8.24
N TRP A 20 -19.35 -40.33 9.25
CA TRP A 20 -20.27 -41.47 9.14
C TRP A 20 -21.63 -41.10 9.73
N THR A 21 -22.71 -41.36 9.01
CA THR A 21 -24.06 -41.31 9.57
C THR A 21 -24.39 -42.70 10.13
N PRO A 22 -24.62 -42.86 11.44
CA PRO A 22 -25.10 -44.12 12.01
C PRO A 22 -26.45 -44.50 11.37
N ASN A 23 -26.69 -45.79 11.13
CA ASN A 23 -28.03 -46.25 10.80
C ASN A 23 -28.93 -46.06 12.04
N GLU A 24 -30.17 -45.61 11.83
CA GLU A 24 -31.18 -45.64 12.89
C GLU A 24 -31.44 -47.10 13.28
N ASP A 25 -31.37 -47.37 14.59
CA ASP A 25 -31.57 -48.70 15.17
C ASP A 25 -32.94 -49.26 14.73
N ASP A 26 -32.95 -50.53 14.29
CA ASP A 26 -34.08 -51.34 13.78
C ASP A 26 -34.42 -51.33 12.27
N GLY A 27 -33.60 -50.74 11.40
CA GLY A 27 -33.70 -50.94 9.94
C GLY A 27 -32.85 -52.13 9.43
N PRO A 28 -33.28 -52.90 8.40
CA PRO A 28 -32.37 -53.81 7.71
C PRO A 28 -31.19 -53.00 7.16
N ALA A 29 -29.97 -53.37 7.57
CA ALA A 29 -28.75 -52.60 7.27
C ALA A 29 -28.65 -52.32 5.77
N MET A 30 -28.84 -51.05 5.38
CA MET A 30 -28.62 -50.64 4.00
C MET A 30 -27.17 -50.97 3.59
N PRO A 31 -26.94 -51.49 2.37
CA PRO A 31 -25.60 -51.82 1.91
C PRO A 31 -24.74 -50.56 1.92
N LEU A 32 -23.58 -50.62 2.58
CA LEU A 32 -22.59 -49.53 2.62
C LEU A 32 -22.28 -49.09 1.18
N SER A 33 -22.27 -47.79 0.93
CA SER A 33 -21.90 -47.24 -0.37
C SER A 33 -20.46 -47.60 -0.73
N MET A 34 -20.12 -47.72 -2.01
CA MET A 34 -18.75 -48.09 -2.43
C MET A 34 -17.67 -47.14 -1.88
N ASN A 35 -17.97 -45.84 -1.80
CA ASN A 35 -17.06 -44.85 -1.22
C ASN A 35 -16.81 -45.10 0.28
N GLN A 36 -17.86 -45.46 1.02
CA GLN A 36 -17.76 -45.83 2.44
C GLN A 36 -16.93 -47.10 2.63
N ARG A 37 -17.12 -48.11 1.77
CA ARG A 37 -16.32 -49.34 1.80
C ARG A 37 -14.83 -49.05 1.55
N GLN A 38 -14.51 -48.16 0.60
CA GLN A 38 -13.13 -47.76 0.32
C GLN A 38 -12.48 -47.02 1.49
N GLN A 39 -13.21 -46.12 2.14
CA GLN A 39 -12.74 -45.40 3.32
C GLN A 39 -12.47 -46.34 4.49
N LEU A 40 -13.33 -47.34 4.73
CA LEU A 40 -13.12 -48.36 5.77
C LEU A 40 -11.88 -49.22 5.50
N VAL A 41 -11.62 -49.61 4.24
CA VAL A 41 -10.42 -50.36 3.87
C VAL A 41 -9.14 -49.53 4.07
N GLN A 42 -9.17 -48.26 3.66
CA GLN A 42 -8.04 -47.34 3.88
C GLN A 42 -7.81 -47.08 5.37
N LEU A 43 -8.88 -46.94 6.15
CA LEU A 43 -8.80 -46.78 7.60
C LEU A 43 -8.22 -48.04 8.28
N GLN A 44 -8.66 -49.23 7.87
CA GLN A 44 -8.11 -50.49 8.37
C GLN A 44 -6.60 -50.58 8.10
N GLN A 45 -6.17 -50.21 6.89
CA GLN A 45 -4.75 -50.20 6.53
C GLN A 45 -3.97 -49.14 7.30
N ALA A 46 -4.57 -47.96 7.56
CA ALA A 46 -3.95 -46.91 8.36
C ALA A 46 -3.79 -47.33 9.83
N ILE A 47 -4.82 -47.94 10.44
CA ILE A 47 -4.79 -48.46 11.81
C ILE A 47 -3.73 -49.57 11.94
N GLN A 48 -3.65 -50.50 10.97
CA GLN A 48 -2.65 -51.58 10.99
C GLN A 48 -1.21 -51.07 10.87
N ASN A 49 -0.99 -49.98 10.14
CA ASN A 49 0.34 -49.39 9.95
C ASN A 49 0.69 -48.34 11.02
N ALA A 50 -0.24 -48.01 11.92
CA ALA A 50 -0.01 -47.02 12.96
C ALA A 50 0.91 -47.58 14.07
N PRO A 51 1.76 -46.74 14.69
CA PRO A 51 2.61 -47.15 15.81
C PRO A 51 1.80 -47.62 17.03
N ASP A 52 0.58 -47.12 17.20
CA ASP A 52 -0.39 -47.51 18.22
C ASP A 52 -1.78 -47.72 17.57
N PRO A 53 -2.09 -48.95 17.14
CA PRO A 53 -3.35 -49.27 16.47
C PRO A 53 -4.57 -49.03 17.36
N SER A 54 -4.46 -49.35 18.66
CA SER A 54 -5.52 -49.15 19.65
C SER A 54 -5.86 -47.68 19.83
N GLY A 55 -4.86 -46.83 20.08
CA GLY A 55 -5.08 -45.40 20.26
C GLY A 55 -5.59 -44.72 18.99
N THR A 56 -5.15 -45.17 17.82
CA THR A 56 -5.61 -44.62 16.52
C THR A 56 -7.09 -44.97 16.27
N LEU A 57 -7.51 -46.18 16.60
CA LEU A 57 -8.90 -46.61 16.46
C LEU A 57 -9.82 -45.84 17.41
N GLU A 58 -9.42 -45.63 18.66
CA GLU A 58 -10.18 -44.86 19.65
C GLU A 58 -10.33 -43.39 19.23
N GLN A 59 -9.25 -42.78 18.73
CA GLN A 59 -9.28 -41.39 18.24
C GLN A 59 -10.19 -41.20 17.02
N VAL A 60 -10.21 -42.17 16.10
CA VAL A 60 -11.08 -42.11 14.91
C VAL A 60 -12.54 -42.40 15.26
N ALA A 61 -12.79 -43.25 16.24
CA ALA A 61 -14.13 -43.50 16.75
C ALA A 61 -14.71 -42.25 17.45
N GLU A 62 -13.91 -41.61 18.31
CA GLU A 62 -14.29 -40.38 19.03
C GLU A 62 -14.61 -39.23 18.06
N SER A 63 -13.80 -39.04 17.02
CA SER A 63 -14.04 -37.99 16.01
C SER A 63 -15.33 -38.19 15.20
N ASN A 64 -15.88 -39.41 15.21
CA ASN A 64 -17.10 -39.77 14.50
C ASN A 64 -18.30 -40.02 15.42
N GLY A 65 -18.16 -39.74 16.72
CA GLY A 65 -19.25 -39.87 17.69
C GLY A 65 -19.75 -41.31 17.86
N MET A 66 -18.92 -42.32 17.59
CA MET A 66 -19.24 -43.75 17.75
C MET A 66 -18.27 -44.44 18.71
N SER A 67 -18.66 -45.59 19.26
CA SER A 67 -17.75 -46.34 20.13
C SER A 67 -16.66 -47.05 19.32
N ALA A 68 -15.49 -47.24 19.92
CA ALA A 68 -14.39 -47.98 19.32
C ALA A 68 -14.81 -49.39 18.87
N ASN A 69 -15.67 -50.06 19.64
CA ASN A 69 -16.21 -51.37 19.30
C ASN A 69 -17.13 -51.33 18.07
N ASP A 70 -17.93 -50.28 17.91
CA ASP A 70 -18.84 -50.16 16.77
C ASP A 70 -18.05 -49.94 15.48
N LEU A 71 -17.02 -49.08 15.53
CA LEU A 71 -16.11 -48.86 14.39
C LEU A 71 -15.36 -50.15 14.02
N TYR A 72 -14.91 -50.90 15.02
CA TYR A 72 -14.26 -52.20 14.79
C TYR A 72 -15.21 -53.19 14.10
N GLN A 73 -16.46 -53.30 14.58
CA GLN A 73 -17.47 -54.16 13.96
C GLN A 73 -17.80 -53.73 12.54
N MET A 74 -17.81 -52.42 12.23
CA MET A 74 -17.99 -51.93 10.86
C MET A 74 -16.83 -52.32 9.94
N ILE A 75 -15.58 -52.21 10.42
CA ILE A 75 -14.39 -52.62 9.66
C ILE A 75 -14.41 -54.13 9.41
N GLU A 76 -14.72 -54.92 10.43
CA GLU A 76 -14.76 -56.39 10.34
C GLU A 76 -15.88 -56.87 9.42
N LYS A 77 -17.08 -56.30 9.54
CA LYS A 77 -18.22 -56.61 8.66
C LYS A 77 -17.91 -56.25 7.21
N ASN A 78 -17.28 -55.10 6.96
CA ASN A 78 -16.87 -54.73 5.59
C ASN A 78 -15.80 -55.68 5.03
N ALA A 79 -14.86 -56.15 5.85
CA ALA A 79 -13.87 -57.14 5.45
C ALA A 79 -14.51 -58.50 5.12
N GLN A 80 -15.51 -58.93 5.89
CA GLN A 80 -16.28 -60.16 5.63
C GLN A 80 -17.12 -60.05 4.36
N ASP A 81 -17.83 -58.93 4.15
CA ASP A 81 -18.59 -58.66 2.93
C ASP A 81 -17.69 -58.72 1.68
N LEU A 82 -16.49 -58.13 1.73
CA LEU A 82 -15.52 -58.14 0.63
C LEU A 82 -14.93 -59.52 0.36
N GLN A 83 -14.90 -60.42 1.35
CA GLN A 83 -14.48 -61.81 1.17
C GLN A 83 -15.60 -62.68 0.58
N GLN A 84 -16.87 -62.39 0.93
CA GLN A 84 -18.02 -63.16 0.44
C GLN A 84 -18.40 -62.80 -0.99
N ASP A 85 -18.14 -61.56 -1.43
CA ASP A 85 -18.45 -61.09 -2.78
C ASP A 85 -17.20 -60.69 -3.58
N PRO A 86 -16.66 -61.61 -4.42
CA PRO A 86 -15.49 -61.32 -5.24
C PRO A 86 -15.78 -60.29 -6.36
N GLN A 87 -17.06 -60.02 -6.69
CA GLN A 87 -17.40 -58.98 -7.66
C GLN A 87 -17.21 -57.58 -7.06
N LEU A 88 -17.59 -57.38 -5.80
CA LEU A 88 -17.35 -56.14 -5.06
C LEU A 88 -15.85 -55.83 -4.94
N LEU A 89 -15.01 -56.84 -4.71
CA LEU A 89 -13.56 -56.67 -4.67
C LEU A 89 -12.99 -56.17 -6.01
N SER A 90 -13.49 -56.72 -7.13
CA SER A 90 -13.09 -56.33 -8.49
C SER A 90 -13.53 -54.91 -8.84
N GLU A 91 -14.69 -54.48 -8.36
CA GLU A 91 -15.23 -53.14 -8.55
C GLU A 91 -14.52 -52.10 -7.68
N LEU A 92 -14.09 -52.50 -6.47
CA LEU A 92 -13.27 -51.65 -5.59
C LEU A 92 -11.84 -51.48 -6.14
N GLN A 93 -11.26 -52.52 -6.78
CA GLN A 93 -10.01 -52.41 -7.53
C GLN A 93 -10.14 -51.49 -8.76
N SER A 94 -11.26 -51.57 -9.49
CA SER A 94 -11.49 -50.70 -10.65
C SER A 94 -11.69 -49.23 -10.22
N PHE A 95 -12.38 -48.97 -9.11
CA PHE A 95 -12.52 -47.62 -8.54
C PHE A 95 -11.22 -47.05 -7.96
N ALA A 96 -10.39 -47.86 -7.31
CA ALA A 96 -9.06 -47.45 -6.86
C ALA A 96 -8.12 -47.09 -8.04
N SER A 97 -8.33 -47.73 -9.20
CA SER A 97 -7.59 -47.42 -10.43
C SER A 97 -8.06 -46.13 -11.13
N GLN A 98 -9.28 -45.64 -10.86
CA GLN A 98 -9.80 -44.37 -11.37
C GLN A 98 -9.59 -43.17 -10.41
N SER A 99 -9.45 -43.42 -9.11
CA SER A 99 -9.24 -42.39 -8.08
C SER A 99 -7.77 -42.15 -7.69
N SER A 100 -6.82 -42.91 -8.25
CA SER A 100 -5.38 -42.69 -8.08
C SER A 100 -4.77 -41.81 -9.19
N THR A 101 -5.27 -40.59 -9.35
CA THR A 101 -4.57 -39.46 -10.00
C THR A 101 -3.39 -38.96 -9.15
N GLY A 102 -2.62 -39.89 -8.57
CA GLY A 102 -1.31 -39.67 -7.96
C GLY A 102 -0.32 -40.63 -8.61
N ASN A 103 0.64 -40.09 -9.37
CA ASN A 103 1.86 -40.73 -9.90
C ASN A 103 1.92 -41.23 -11.38
N SER A 104 0.95 -40.97 -12.25
CA SER A 104 1.09 -41.29 -13.71
C SER A 104 1.45 -40.09 -14.62
N LEU A 105 1.48 -38.87 -14.07
CA LEU A 105 2.00 -37.67 -14.75
C LEU A 105 3.47 -37.74 -15.24
N PRO A 106 4.38 -38.65 -14.80
CA PRO A 106 5.70 -38.71 -15.40
C PRO A 106 5.67 -39.30 -16.81
N LYS A 107 4.95 -40.41 -17.08
CA LYS A 107 5.17 -41.18 -18.33
C LYS A 107 4.68 -40.48 -19.59
N ILE A 108 3.56 -39.77 -19.53
CA ILE A 108 3.04 -39.02 -20.69
C ILE A 108 3.89 -37.76 -20.92
N MET A 109 4.26 -37.03 -19.86
CA MET A 109 5.22 -35.93 -19.96
C MET A 109 6.58 -36.41 -20.49
N PHE A 110 7.10 -37.55 -20.03
CA PHE A 110 8.35 -38.12 -20.54
C PHE A 110 8.24 -38.54 -22.01
N ARG A 111 7.11 -39.09 -22.46
CA ARG A 111 6.90 -39.41 -23.88
C ARG A 111 6.82 -38.16 -24.74
N ILE A 112 6.17 -37.09 -24.27
CA ILE A 112 6.11 -35.79 -24.96
C ILE A 112 7.50 -35.13 -24.98
N VAL A 113 8.23 -35.15 -23.87
CA VAL A 113 9.59 -34.60 -23.79
C VAL A 113 10.56 -35.42 -24.65
N ALA A 114 10.44 -36.74 -24.68
CA ALA A 114 11.27 -37.61 -25.51
C ALA A 114 10.96 -37.46 -27.01
N SER A 115 9.68 -37.40 -27.41
CA SER A 115 9.29 -37.18 -28.80
C SER A 115 9.70 -35.78 -29.28
N LEU A 116 9.55 -34.76 -28.44
CA LEU A 116 10.06 -33.42 -28.68
C LEU A 116 11.59 -33.42 -28.79
N GLY A 117 12.29 -34.16 -27.93
CA GLY A 117 13.75 -34.29 -27.96
C GLY A 117 14.26 -34.94 -29.25
N ILE A 118 13.56 -35.97 -29.76
CA ILE A 118 13.90 -36.62 -31.04
C ILE A 118 13.65 -35.66 -32.21
N ALA A 119 12.52 -34.94 -32.22
CA ALA A 119 12.21 -33.94 -33.24
C ALA A 119 13.24 -32.80 -33.25
N ILE A 120 13.60 -32.28 -32.08
CA ILE A 120 14.65 -31.27 -31.89
C ILE A 120 15.99 -31.78 -32.43
N ARG A 121 16.37 -33.03 -32.13
CA ARG A 121 17.62 -33.63 -32.61
C ARG A 121 17.65 -33.76 -34.13
N GLN A 122 16.53 -34.15 -34.74
CA GLN A 122 16.42 -34.33 -36.19
C GLN A 122 16.51 -32.98 -36.92
N ILE A 123 15.85 -31.95 -36.40
CA ILE A 123 15.93 -30.57 -36.92
C ILE A 123 17.35 -30.00 -36.75
N ALA A 124 18.00 -30.24 -35.61
CA ALA A 124 19.38 -29.83 -35.36
C ALA A 124 20.38 -30.46 -36.32
N LYS A 125 20.16 -31.73 -36.70
CA LYS A 125 21.03 -32.45 -37.65
C LYS A 125 20.85 -31.97 -39.11
N GLN A 126 19.61 -31.65 -39.50
CA GLN A 126 19.32 -31.19 -40.87
C GLN A 126 19.76 -29.75 -41.11
N ASN A 127 19.58 -28.84 -40.13
CA ASN A 127 19.88 -27.42 -40.28
C ASN A 127 20.54 -26.84 -39.02
N PRO A 128 21.84 -27.14 -38.77
CA PRO A 128 22.49 -26.81 -37.50
C PRO A 128 22.55 -25.29 -37.24
N ARG A 129 22.85 -24.47 -38.25
CA ARG A 129 22.92 -23.01 -38.09
C ARG A 129 21.56 -22.41 -37.73
N THR A 130 20.50 -22.77 -38.48
CA THR A 130 19.14 -22.29 -38.23
C THR A 130 18.64 -22.75 -36.86
N PHE A 131 18.90 -24.01 -36.49
CA PHE A 131 18.55 -24.55 -35.18
C PHE A 131 19.25 -23.82 -34.04
N THR A 132 20.55 -23.54 -34.15
CA THR A 132 21.25 -22.77 -33.10
C THR A 132 20.69 -21.37 -32.94
N MET A 133 20.34 -20.68 -34.04
CA MET A 133 19.73 -19.35 -33.98
C MET A 133 18.32 -19.39 -33.38
N THR A 134 17.46 -20.33 -33.79
CA THR A 134 16.10 -20.45 -33.23
C THR A 134 16.13 -20.87 -31.77
N ALA A 135 17.03 -21.77 -31.37
CA ALA A 135 17.23 -22.15 -29.98
C ALA A 135 17.72 -20.96 -29.14
N LEU A 136 18.66 -20.16 -29.65
CA LEU A 136 19.14 -18.95 -28.98
C LEU A 136 18.01 -17.93 -28.80
N ILE A 137 17.20 -17.68 -29.85
CA ILE A 137 16.05 -16.78 -29.81
C ILE A 137 15.01 -17.29 -28.81
N GLY A 138 14.69 -18.59 -28.85
CA GLY A 138 13.76 -19.22 -27.92
C GLY A 138 14.21 -19.13 -26.47
N LEU A 139 15.51 -19.37 -26.21
CA LEU A 139 16.10 -19.22 -24.89
C LEU A 139 16.08 -17.76 -24.42
N LEU A 140 16.34 -16.81 -25.30
CA LEU A 140 16.31 -15.38 -24.99
C LEU A 140 14.88 -14.89 -24.71
N MET A 141 13.88 -15.37 -25.47
CA MET A 141 12.45 -15.15 -25.22
C MET A 141 12.00 -15.75 -23.89
N PHE A 142 12.41 -16.98 -23.59
CA PHE A 142 12.08 -17.63 -22.32
C PHE A 142 12.74 -16.90 -21.13
N TYR A 143 14.02 -16.52 -21.29
CA TYR A 143 14.74 -15.74 -20.30
C TYR A 143 14.07 -14.37 -20.08
N SER A 144 13.65 -13.67 -21.12
CA SER A 144 12.98 -12.38 -20.98
C SER A 144 11.62 -12.52 -20.29
N LEU A 145 10.82 -13.53 -20.63
CA LEU A 145 9.54 -13.80 -19.96
C LEU A 145 9.70 -14.06 -18.45
N LEU A 146 10.76 -14.75 -18.03
CA LEU A 146 11.04 -14.99 -16.61
C LEU A 146 11.70 -13.80 -15.90
N ALA A 147 12.58 -13.07 -16.59
CA ALA A 147 13.41 -12.03 -16.00
C ALA A 147 12.71 -10.66 -15.92
N ILE A 148 11.84 -10.31 -16.88
CA ILE A 148 11.08 -9.05 -16.88
C ILE A 148 10.26 -8.87 -15.60
N PRO A 149 9.36 -9.80 -15.21
CA PRO A 149 8.51 -9.62 -14.04
C PRO A 149 9.28 -9.68 -12.71
N ARG A 150 10.51 -10.24 -12.71
CA ARG A 150 11.31 -10.43 -11.50
C ARG A 150 12.33 -9.32 -11.27
N THR A 151 12.96 -8.79 -12.32
CA THR A 151 14.06 -7.83 -12.18
C THR A 151 14.01 -6.68 -13.18
N GLY A 152 13.08 -6.67 -14.14
CA GLY A 152 13.09 -5.75 -15.27
C GLY A 152 14.27 -5.95 -16.23
N ILE A 153 14.89 -7.15 -16.23
CA ILE A 153 16.17 -7.47 -16.88
C ILE A 153 17.29 -6.52 -16.42
N HIS A 154 17.97 -6.89 -15.35
CA HIS A 154 19.10 -6.15 -14.82
C HIS A 154 20.37 -6.50 -15.59
N ILE A 155 20.94 -5.52 -16.30
CA ILE A 155 22.07 -5.76 -17.21
C ILE A 155 23.42 -5.59 -16.51
N SER A 156 23.53 -4.60 -15.63
CA SER A 156 24.80 -4.27 -15.00
C SER A 156 24.60 -3.90 -13.56
N SER A 157 25.37 -4.52 -12.67
CA SER A 157 25.46 -4.18 -11.24
C SER A 157 26.48 -3.08 -10.97
N GLY A 158 27.27 -2.72 -11.97
CA GLY A 158 28.38 -1.77 -11.86
C GLY A 158 28.83 -1.27 -13.22
N ARG A 159 29.86 -0.43 -13.21
CA ARG A 159 30.42 0.18 -14.41
C ARG A 159 31.01 -0.91 -15.31
N SER A 160 30.43 -1.08 -16.49
CA SER A 160 31.03 -1.86 -17.57
C SER A 160 31.52 -0.89 -18.64
N LEU A 161 32.77 -1.05 -19.06
CA LEU A 161 33.52 -0.11 -19.91
C LEU A 161 32.81 0.20 -21.24
N LEU A 162 31.87 -0.66 -21.66
CA LEU A 162 31.14 -0.53 -22.94
C LEU A 162 29.61 -0.42 -22.78
N LEU A 163 29.02 -0.88 -21.68
CA LEU A 163 27.57 -1.13 -21.61
C LEU A 163 26.80 -0.19 -20.69
N SER A 164 27.41 0.37 -19.64
CA SER A 164 26.69 1.27 -18.73
C SER A 164 27.61 2.03 -17.77
N SER A 165 27.28 3.29 -17.49
CA SER A 165 27.92 4.14 -16.48
C SER A 165 27.46 3.86 -15.05
N GLY A 166 26.40 3.05 -14.89
CA GLY A 166 25.82 2.65 -13.61
C GLY A 166 24.82 1.50 -13.73
N PRO A 167 24.13 1.13 -12.65
CA PRO A 167 23.21 -0.01 -12.66
C PRO A 167 21.96 0.25 -13.50
N THR A 168 21.71 -0.57 -14.52
CA THR A 168 20.61 -0.40 -15.49
C THR A 168 19.64 -1.56 -15.47
N THR A 169 18.36 -1.26 -15.72
CA THR A 169 17.36 -2.25 -16.12
C THR A 169 16.72 -1.86 -17.45
N VAL A 170 16.37 -2.85 -18.28
CA VAL A 170 15.72 -2.60 -19.58
C VAL A 170 14.30 -2.10 -19.35
N PHE A 171 13.55 -2.85 -18.57
CA PHE A 171 12.19 -2.52 -18.17
C PHE A 171 12.19 -1.88 -16.80
N ALA A 172 11.08 -1.22 -16.48
CA ALA A 172 10.80 -0.71 -15.15
C ALA A 172 10.89 -1.89 -14.15
N PRO A 173 11.82 -1.87 -13.19
CA PRO A 173 11.98 -2.99 -12.26
C PRO A 173 10.78 -3.08 -11.31
N PRO A 174 10.36 -4.28 -10.89
CA PRO A 174 9.31 -4.41 -9.88
C PRO A 174 9.82 -3.94 -8.51
N ASP A 175 8.93 -3.39 -7.68
CA ASP A 175 9.33 -2.76 -6.42
C ASP A 175 10.01 -3.78 -5.48
N ARG A 176 9.48 -5.02 -5.42
CA ARG A 176 10.08 -6.13 -4.66
C ARG A 176 11.55 -6.38 -5.00
N TYR A 177 11.95 -6.18 -6.25
CA TYR A 177 13.34 -6.33 -6.66
C TYR A 177 14.21 -5.20 -6.12
N VAL A 178 13.71 -3.97 -6.19
CA VAL A 178 14.44 -2.79 -5.70
C VAL A 178 14.56 -2.82 -4.18
N HIS A 179 13.51 -3.20 -3.44
CA HIS A 179 13.59 -3.45 -1.99
C HIS A 179 14.66 -4.48 -1.65
N LYS A 180 14.72 -5.60 -2.39
CA LYS A 180 15.78 -6.61 -2.21
C LYS A 180 17.18 -6.05 -2.50
N LEU A 181 17.32 -5.12 -3.44
CA LEU A 181 18.59 -4.44 -3.70
C LEU A 181 19.00 -3.53 -2.53
N ILE A 182 18.06 -2.76 -1.99
CA ILE A 182 18.28 -1.88 -0.83
C ILE A 182 18.75 -2.72 0.36
N GLY A 183 18.01 -3.79 0.71
CA GLY A 183 18.37 -4.68 1.82
C GLY A 183 19.75 -5.31 1.65
N LYS A 184 20.12 -5.75 0.43
CA LYS A 184 21.48 -6.23 0.16
C LYS A 184 22.55 -5.15 0.38
N THR A 185 22.27 -3.91 -0.04
CA THR A 185 23.22 -2.81 0.14
C THR A 185 23.36 -2.38 1.60
N ALA A 186 22.26 -2.35 2.36
CA ALA A 186 22.24 -2.03 3.78
C ALA A 186 22.91 -3.13 4.62
N TYR A 187 22.64 -4.40 4.30
CA TYR A 187 23.31 -5.54 4.94
C TYR A 187 24.82 -5.56 4.68
N ALA A 188 25.25 -5.19 3.46
CA ALA A 188 26.67 -5.06 3.14
C ALA A 188 27.37 -3.93 3.91
N SER A 189 26.66 -2.86 4.29
CA SER A 189 27.18 -1.84 5.21
C SER A 189 27.23 -2.31 6.66
N MET A 190 26.25 -3.10 7.13
CA MET A 190 26.23 -3.62 8.50
C MET A 190 27.38 -4.58 8.79
N LYS A 191 27.70 -5.48 7.85
CA LYS A 191 28.86 -6.40 8.01
C LYS A 191 30.22 -5.68 8.09
N LYS A 192 30.29 -4.40 7.74
CA LYS A 192 31.54 -3.63 7.69
C LYS A 192 31.63 -2.49 8.72
N SER A 193 30.71 -2.43 9.70
CA SER A 193 30.68 -1.43 10.79
C SER A 193 30.82 0.03 10.35
N SER A 194 30.65 0.35 9.07
CA SER A 194 30.83 1.69 8.51
C SER A 194 29.66 2.01 7.59
N PRO A 195 29.05 3.21 7.71
CA PRO A 195 27.96 3.61 6.83
C PRO A 195 28.40 3.51 5.36
N PRO A 196 27.47 3.23 4.42
CA PRO A 196 27.80 3.16 3.01
C PRO A 196 28.47 4.46 2.59
N ARG A 197 29.66 4.34 1.98
CA ARG A 197 30.47 5.52 1.64
C ARG A 197 29.70 6.41 0.67
N LEU A 198 29.43 7.64 1.09
CA LEU A 198 28.85 8.67 0.25
C LEU A 198 29.80 9.00 -0.90
N SER A 199 29.25 9.31 -2.08
CA SER A 199 30.07 9.72 -3.22
C SER A 199 30.81 11.04 -2.96
N ILE A 200 30.25 11.87 -2.07
CA ILE A 200 30.69 13.23 -1.77
C ILE A 200 30.58 13.44 -0.25
N GLN A 201 31.58 14.10 0.34
CA GLN A 201 31.51 14.59 1.72
C GLN A 201 30.71 15.90 1.71
N THR A 202 29.71 16.01 2.59
CA THR A 202 28.66 17.03 2.57
C THR A 202 29.14 18.44 2.28
N LEU A 203 28.73 18.99 1.13
CA LEU A 203 28.86 20.42 0.80
C LEU A 203 27.67 21.13 1.42
N LYS A 204 27.78 21.66 2.65
CA LYS A 204 26.64 22.35 3.30
C LYS A 204 26.64 23.86 3.04
N LYS A 205 27.79 24.45 2.72
CA LYS A 205 28.00 25.90 2.71
C LYS A 205 27.68 26.59 1.38
N ASP A 206 27.70 25.87 0.26
CA ASP A 206 27.61 26.46 -1.09
C ASP A 206 26.18 26.50 -1.66
N TRP A 207 25.19 25.97 -0.94
CA TRP A 207 23.82 25.89 -1.41
C TRP A 207 23.10 27.22 -1.29
N ASP A 208 23.13 27.84 -0.11
CA ASP A 208 22.33 29.04 0.15
C ASP A 208 22.65 30.18 -0.85
N ASP A 209 23.93 30.34 -1.20
CA ASP A 209 24.40 31.34 -2.18
C ASP A 209 23.83 31.15 -3.60
N LEU A 210 23.53 29.92 -4.01
CA LEU A 210 22.94 29.61 -5.32
C LEU A 210 21.42 29.81 -5.35
N LEU A 211 20.78 29.84 -4.19
CA LEU A 211 19.32 29.74 -4.07
C LEU A 211 18.65 31.08 -3.73
N ILE A 212 19.39 32.03 -3.14
CA ILE A 212 18.92 33.38 -2.81
C ILE A 212 18.37 34.17 -4.02
N PRO A 213 19.02 34.20 -5.21
CA PRO A 213 18.54 35.04 -6.31
C PRO A 213 17.20 34.54 -6.89
N MET A 214 17.04 33.23 -6.98
CA MET A 214 15.88 32.60 -7.63
C MET A 214 14.60 32.76 -6.81
N ARG A 215 14.70 32.74 -5.46
CA ARG A 215 13.57 33.00 -4.58
C ARG A 215 12.96 34.39 -4.81
N ARG A 216 13.80 35.41 -5.06
CA ARG A 216 13.34 36.78 -5.26
C ARG A 216 12.58 36.95 -6.58
N GLU A 217 13.01 36.26 -7.64
CA GLU A 217 12.39 36.36 -8.97
C GLU A 217 11.04 35.63 -9.04
N LEU A 218 10.95 34.43 -8.46
CA LEU A 218 9.71 33.63 -8.49
C LEU A 218 8.57 34.30 -7.69
N ILE A 219 8.93 34.92 -6.55
CA ILE A 219 8.01 35.73 -5.75
C ILE A 219 7.53 36.94 -6.56
N ALA A 220 8.39 37.57 -7.35
CA ALA A 220 8.01 38.70 -8.19
C ALA A 220 7.12 38.30 -9.38
N THR A 221 7.36 37.14 -10.01
CA THR A 221 6.55 36.67 -11.16
C THR A 221 5.20 36.11 -10.75
N GLY A 222 5.11 35.42 -9.61
CA GLY A 222 3.83 34.90 -9.10
C GLY A 222 2.80 35.99 -8.75
N LEU A 223 3.23 37.25 -8.66
CA LEU A 223 2.36 38.40 -8.39
C LEU A 223 1.75 39.02 -9.66
N ASN A 224 2.29 38.73 -10.85
CA ASN A 224 1.91 39.43 -12.10
C ASN A 224 1.04 38.60 -13.06
N GLU A 225 0.76 37.33 -12.77
CA GLU A 225 0.01 36.42 -13.67
C GLU A 225 -1.50 36.33 -13.38
N ASN A 226 -2.06 37.25 -12.59
CA ASN A 226 -3.52 37.30 -12.35
C ASN A 226 -4.35 37.85 -13.52
N ASP A 227 -3.72 38.23 -14.64
CA ASP A 227 -4.42 38.76 -15.81
C ASP A 227 -4.27 37.81 -17.03
N GLY A 228 -5.08 36.75 -17.06
CA GLY A 228 -5.53 36.12 -18.30
C GLY A 228 -4.89 34.78 -18.71
N ASP A 229 -5.49 33.68 -18.30
CA ASP A 229 -5.79 32.53 -19.19
C ASP A 229 -6.66 31.48 -18.45
N GLU A 230 -7.96 31.49 -18.71
CA GLU A 230 -9.00 30.66 -18.03
C GLU A 230 -9.26 29.29 -18.68
N ASN A 231 -8.31 28.66 -19.37
CA ASN A 231 -8.61 27.50 -20.23
C ASN A 231 -7.97 26.16 -19.84
N ASP A 232 -7.72 25.87 -18.56
CA ASP A 232 -7.26 24.53 -18.15
C ASP A 232 -7.92 24.04 -16.83
N ASP A 233 -9.12 23.46 -16.95
CA ASP A 233 -10.04 23.03 -15.88
C ASP A 233 -9.52 21.92 -14.93
N ASN A 234 -8.23 21.56 -14.96
CA ASN A 234 -7.74 20.42 -14.16
C ASN A 234 -6.33 20.59 -13.58
N ALA A 235 -5.68 21.73 -13.78
CA ALA A 235 -4.37 22.00 -13.22
C ALA A 235 -4.50 23.01 -12.08
N MET A 236 -4.20 22.58 -10.85
CA MET A 236 -3.74 23.50 -9.81
C MET A 236 -2.69 24.43 -10.44
N THR A 237 -2.85 25.76 -10.38
CA THR A 237 -1.96 26.72 -11.07
C THR A 237 -0.59 26.61 -10.42
N LEU A 238 0.22 25.71 -10.98
CA LEU A 238 1.53 25.32 -10.49
C LEU A 238 2.52 26.28 -11.12
N ASN A 239 2.67 27.45 -10.50
CA ASN A 239 3.66 28.43 -10.92
C ASN A 239 5.03 27.90 -10.49
N GLY A 240 5.78 27.40 -11.46
CA GLY A 240 7.06 26.76 -11.23
C GLY A 240 8.09 27.12 -12.27
N LYS A 241 9.33 27.28 -11.82
CA LYS A 241 10.48 27.59 -12.67
C LYS A 241 11.56 26.53 -12.45
N VAL A 242 12.12 26.04 -13.56
CA VAL A 242 13.29 25.15 -13.55
C VAL A 242 14.47 25.92 -14.14
N GLU A 243 15.56 26.02 -13.39
CA GLU A 243 16.75 26.75 -13.80
C GLU A 243 18.00 25.88 -13.73
N VAL A 244 18.79 25.94 -14.81
CA VAL A 244 20.14 25.37 -14.86
C VAL A 244 21.15 26.48 -14.62
N HIS A 245 21.78 26.43 -13.45
CA HIS A 245 22.73 27.46 -13.03
C HIS A 245 23.98 27.49 -13.90
N LYS A 246 24.34 28.66 -14.41
CA LYS A 246 25.63 28.90 -15.08
C LYS A 246 26.70 29.11 -14.01
N LEU A 247 27.43 28.05 -13.70
CA LEU A 247 28.46 28.07 -12.66
C LEU A 247 29.77 28.70 -13.18
N SER A 248 30.37 29.57 -12.37
CA SER A 248 31.70 30.13 -12.63
C SER A 248 32.77 29.04 -12.61
N ARG A 249 33.86 29.22 -13.38
CA ARG A 249 35.02 28.31 -13.39
C ARG A 249 35.66 28.15 -12.00
N LYS A 250 35.48 29.12 -11.09
CA LYS A 250 36.01 29.06 -9.72
C LYS A 250 35.11 28.26 -8.75
N ASN A 251 33.83 28.04 -9.08
CA ASN A 251 32.87 27.36 -8.20
C ASN A 251 33.25 25.88 -8.01
N GLU A 252 33.06 25.30 -6.81
CA GLU A 252 33.35 23.88 -6.53
C GLU A 252 32.39 22.92 -7.25
N LEU A 253 31.27 23.44 -7.73
CA LEU A 253 30.26 22.68 -8.45
C LEU A 253 30.54 22.58 -9.95
N ARG A 254 30.26 21.40 -10.50
CA ARG A 254 30.27 21.10 -11.94
C ARG A 254 28.93 21.38 -12.60
N GLN A 255 27.85 21.12 -11.88
CA GLN A 255 26.48 21.29 -12.34
C GLN A 255 25.59 21.55 -11.14
N ALA A 256 24.69 22.52 -11.28
CA ALA A 256 23.59 22.75 -10.37
C ALA A 256 22.31 22.97 -11.18
N VAL A 257 21.24 22.31 -10.78
CA VAL A 257 19.90 22.43 -11.38
C VAL A 257 18.92 22.62 -10.24
N THR A 258 18.00 23.56 -10.36
CA THR A 258 17.00 23.81 -9.32
C THR A 258 15.64 23.93 -9.95
N ALA A 259 14.65 23.34 -9.29
CA ALA A 259 13.24 23.55 -9.56
C ALA A 259 12.60 24.19 -8.33
N GLN A 260 11.83 25.25 -8.57
CA GLN A 260 11.06 25.93 -7.54
C GLN A 260 9.61 25.96 -7.98
N PHE A 261 8.71 25.65 -7.06
CA PHE A 261 7.29 25.70 -7.29
C PHE A 261 6.62 26.30 -6.06
N VAL A 262 5.62 27.13 -6.31
CA VAL A 262 4.81 27.74 -5.27
C VAL A 262 3.42 27.13 -5.31
N LEU A 263 2.90 26.85 -4.13
CA LEU A 263 1.56 26.34 -3.93
C LEU A 263 0.76 27.39 -3.16
N SER A 264 -0.25 27.94 -3.84
CA SER A 264 -1.22 28.84 -3.23
C SER A 264 -2.34 28.05 -2.54
N PRO A 265 -2.81 28.49 -1.35
CA PRO A 265 -4.00 27.93 -0.70
C PRO A 265 -5.32 28.28 -1.42
N ASP A 266 -5.32 29.24 -2.35
CA ASP A 266 -6.55 29.85 -2.89
C ASP A 266 -7.50 28.84 -3.53
N LYS A 267 -6.98 27.88 -4.30
CA LYS A 267 -7.82 26.82 -4.90
C LYS A 267 -8.50 25.93 -3.86
N LEU A 268 -7.85 25.69 -2.72
CA LEU A 268 -8.45 24.92 -1.63
C LEU A 268 -9.49 25.74 -0.86
N LEU A 269 -9.30 27.06 -0.78
CA LEU A 269 -10.31 27.96 -0.22
C LEU A 269 -11.55 28.07 -1.11
N GLU A 270 -11.37 28.10 -2.43
CA GLU A 270 -12.47 28.08 -3.40
C GLU A 270 -13.29 26.79 -3.32
N GLU A 271 -12.62 25.63 -3.21
CA GLU A 271 -13.28 24.33 -3.12
C GLU A 271 -13.93 24.09 -1.74
N PHE A 272 -13.33 24.63 -0.68
CA PHE A 272 -13.79 24.49 0.70
C PHE A 272 -13.93 25.84 1.40
N PRO A 273 -14.93 26.67 1.03
CA PRO A 273 -15.21 27.92 1.75
C PRO A 273 -15.77 27.55 3.12
N LEU A 274 -15.01 27.80 4.19
CA LEU A 274 -15.37 27.40 5.54
C LEU A 274 -15.82 28.60 6.42
N GLY A 275 -15.54 29.84 6.00
CA GLY A 275 -15.86 31.10 6.68
C GLY A 275 -16.75 32.05 5.89
N GLU A 276 -17.55 32.84 6.60
CA GLU A 276 -18.48 33.83 6.02
C GLU A 276 -17.93 35.26 6.11
N THR A 277 -17.02 35.50 7.06
CA THR A 277 -16.39 36.81 7.29
C THR A 277 -14.96 36.85 6.75
N LYS A 278 -14.48 38.06 6.42
CA LYS A 278 -13.10 38.27 5.94
C LYS A 278 -12.04 37.79 6.94
N GLU A 279 -12.30 37.95 8.23
CA GLU A 279 -11.40 37.53 9.31
C GLU A 279 -11.32 36.00 9.43
N GLU A 280 -12.46 35.31 9.29
CA GLU A 280 -12.51 33.84 9.25
C GLU A 280 -11.78 33.31 8.02
N ILE A 281 -11.96 33.93 6.84
CA ILE A 281 -11.27 33.52 5.60
C ILE A 281 -9.74 33.63 5.76
N ILE A 282 -9.24 34.68 6.42
CA ILE A 282 -7.80 34.86 6.69
C ILE A 282 -7.29 33.76 7.64
N ALA A 283 -8.00 33.49 8.74
CA ALA A 283 -7.62 32.45 9.69
C ALA A 283 -7.66 31.04 9.07
N GLU A 284 -8.61 30.79 8.17
CA GLU A 284 -8.72 29.53 7.42
C GLU A 284 -7.60 29.37 6.41
N ARG A 285 -7.21 30.45 5.73
CA ARG A 285 -6.05 30.45 4.83
C ARG A 285 -4.80 29.99 5.57
N ASP A 286 -4.51 30.58 6.73
CA ASP A 286 -3.37 30.18 7.57
C ASP A 286 -3.45 28.70 7.98
N THR A 287 -4.65 28.22 8.32
CA THR A 287 -4.88 26.82 8.68
C THR A 287 -4.62 25.86 7.50
N ILE A 288 -5.04 26.22 6.29
CA ILE A 288 -4.79 25.43 5.07
C ILE A 288 -3.29 25.41 4.76
N VAL A 289 -2.61 26.53 4.90
CA VAL A 289 -1.16 26.65 4.70
C VAL A 289 -0.40 25.78 5.70
N ASP A 290 -0.79 25.81 6.96
CA ASP A 290 -0.24 24.94 7.99
C ASP A 290 -0.44 23.45 7.66
N MET A 291 -1.61 23.12 7.11
CA MET A 291 -1.91 21.76 6.66
C MET A 291 -1.05 21.33 5.47
N LEU A 292 -0.91 22.19 4.46
CA LEU A 292 -0.06 21.99 3.28
C LEU A 292 1.40 21.81 3.70
N TYR A 293 1.92 22.66 4.59
CA TYR A 293 3.26 22.55 5.13
C TYR A 293 3.44 21.24 5.91
N THR A 294 2.53 20.93 6.84
CA THR A 294 2.60 19.69 7.65
C THR A 294 2.60 18.45 6.76
N ASN A 295 1.74 18.42 5.74
CA ASN A 295 1.68 17.30 4.79
C ASN A 295 2.96 17.20 3.95
N ALA A 296 3.53 18.32 3.50
CA ALA A 296 4.81 18.34 2.79
C ALA A 296 5.96 17.84 3.69
N VAL A 297 6.02 18.28 4.95
CA VAL A 297 7.01 17.78 5.94
C VAL A 297 6.85 16.28 6.17
N ASN A 298 5.62 15.79 6.29
CA ASN A 298 5.33 14.36 6.42
C ASN A 298 5.84 13.59 5.20
N ILE A 299 5.59 14.07 3.98
CA ILE A 299 6.11 13.46 2.75
C ILE A 299 7.65 13.39 2.76
N LEU A 300 8.32 14.45 3.21
CA LEU A 300 9.78 14.43 3.37
C LEU A 300 10.21 13.38 4.40
N SER A 301 9.54 13.32 5.55
CA SER A 301 9.88 12.38 6.63
C SER A 301 9.65 10.91 6.23
N GLU A 302 8.58 10.62 5.50
CA GLU A 302 8.25 9.30 4.96
C GLU A 302 9.10 8.94 3.74
N ARG A 303 9.84 9.91 3.18
CA ARG A 303 10.62 9.77 1.95
C ARG A 303 9.77 9.40 0.72
N ASN A 304 8.47 9.67 0.76
CA ASN A 304 7.52 9.40 -0.34
C ASN A 304 7.53 10.50 -1.41
N ILE A 305 8.71 10.92 -1.84
CA ILE A 305 8.94 12.12 -2.67
C ILE A 305 8.35 12.02 -4.09
N LEU A 306 8.10 10.80 -4.59
CA LEU A 306 7.67 10.54 -5.97
C LEU A 306 6.32 9.79 -6.07
N GLU A 307 5.44 9.97 -5.07
CA GLU A 307 4.13 9.29 -4.96
C GLU A 307 3.12 9.72 -6.04
N PHE A 308 3.22 10.96 -6.53
CA PHE A 308 2.38 11.46 -7.63
C PHE A 308 3.26 12.14 -8.65
N SER A 309 3.81 11.40 -9.61
CA SER A 309 4.57 11.98 -10.72
C SER A 309 3.61 12.18 -11.90
N SER A 310 3.69 13.34 -12.54
CA SER A 310 2.80 13.81 -13.61
C SER A 310 2.98 13.06 -14.93
N LEU A 311 4.03 12.25 -15.03
CA LEU A 311 4.38 11.56 -16.26
C LEU A 311 3.52 10.32 -16.50
N ASN A 312 3.25 10.02 -17.78
CA ASN A 312 2.66 8.76 -18.21
C ASN A 312 3.25 7.57 -17.45
N SER A 313 2.41 6.61 -17.06
CA SER A 313 2.78 5.48 -16.19
C SER A 313 4.07 4.75 -16.57
N LYS A 314 4.43 4.72 -17.87
CA LYS A 314 5.66 4.11 -18.41
C LYS A 314 6.94 4.91 -18.22
N GLN A 315 6.86 6.22 -17.99
CA GLN A 315 8.02 7.11 -17.79
C GLN A 315 8.05 7.73 -16.39
N ARG A 316 7.30 7.15 -15.47
CA ARG A 316 7.17 7.67 -14.12
C ARG A 316 8.46 7.44 -13.33
N LEU A 317 8.96 8.51 -12.70
CA LEU A 317 10.01 8.38 -11.70
C LEU A 317 9.46 7.64 -10.49
N ARG A 318 10.25 6.72 -9.93
CA ARG A 318 9.86 5.98 -8.73
C ARG A 318 10.93 6.13 -7.68
N ASN A 319 10.52 6.50 -6.47
CA ASN A 319 11.34 6.40 -5.28
C ASN A 319 10.94 5.15 -4.51
N ILE A 320 11.91 4.35 -4.13
CA ILE A 320 11.70 3.15 -3.32
C ILE A 320 12.67 3.24 -2.15
N CYS A 321 12.12 3.27 -0.94
CA CYS A 321 12.86 3.39 0.31
C CYS A 321 12.93 2.02 0.98
N GLY A 322 13.92 1.79 1.85
CA GLY A 322 13.96 0.56 2.64
C GLY A 322 12.73 0.42 3.54
N ASP A 323 12.33 -0.83 3.80
CA ASP A 323 11.12 -1.16 4.58
C ASP A 323 11.22 -0.77 6.07
N GLY A 324 12.37 -0.23 6.48
CA GLY A 324 12.62 0.21 7.85
C GLY A 324 12.65 -0.91 8.88
N SER A 325 12.85 -2.15 8.43
CA SER A 325 13.06 -3.30 9.33
C SER A 325 14.33 -3.16 10.16
N VAL A 326 15.26 -2.30 9.72
CA VAL A 326 16.40 -1.84 10.50
C VAL A 326 16.46 -0.31 10.45
N ASP A 327 16.84 0.35 11.54
CA ASP A 327 16.81 1.82 11.66
C ASP A 327 17.56 2.55 10.53
N THR A 328 18.64 1.95 10.02
CA THR A 328 19.43 2.50 8.90
C THR A 328 18.78 2.33 7.52
N ASP A 329 17.79 1.47 7.39
CA ASP A 329 17.17 1.14 6.09
C ASP A 329 16.21 2.24 5.63
N LYS A 330 15.64 3.02 6.56
CA LYS A 330 14.76 4.15 6.25
C LYS A 330 15.49 5.30 5.57
N ASP A 331 16.78 5.43 5.84
CA ASP A 331 17.62 6.47 5.26
C ASP A 331 18.22 6.06 3.91
N LEU A 332 17.98 4.84 3.43
CA LEU A 332 18.49 4.34 2.17
C LEU A 332 17.36 4.12 1.16
N GLY A 333 17.61 4.49 -0.08
CA GLY A 333 16.65 4.26 -1.15
C GLY A 333 17.26 4.24 -2.53
N VAL A 334 16.40 3.94 -3.50
CA VAL A 334 16.73 3.91 -4.93
C VAL A 334 15.70 4.70 -5.68
N ILE A 335 16.17 5.66 -6.46
CA ILE A 335 15.35 6.35 -7.47
C ILE A 335 15.54 5.63 -8.80
N VAL A 336 14.44 5.20 -9.40
CA VAL A 336 14.41 4.63 -10.75
C VAL A 336 14.15 5.76 -11.74
N VAL A 337 15.15 6.06 -12.59
CA VAL A 337 15.11 7.15 -13.56
C VAL A 337 15.01 6.60 -14.99
N PRO A 338 13.88 6.78 -15.70
CA PRO A 338 13.74 6.34 -17.08
C PRO A 338 14.63 7.17 -18.02
N GLY A 339 15.28 6.50 -18.98
CA GLY A 339 16.16 7.14 -19.96
C GLY A 339 17.54 7.57 -19.43
N LEU A 340 17.85 7.31 -18.15
CA LEU A 340 19.17 7.55 -17.59
C LEU A 340 20.22 6.54 -18.07
N GLY A 341 19.78 5.32 -18.42
CA GLY A 341 20.63 4.34 -19.07
C GLY A 341 20.66 4.50 -20.59
N ASN A 342 21.77 4.14 -21.24
CA ASN A 342 21.84 4.14 -22.71
C ASN A 342 20.71 3.29 -23.31
N PHE A 343 20.25 3.62 -24.52
CA PHE A 343 19.16 2.92 -25.22
C PHE A 343 17.80 2.96 -24.49
N GLY A 344 17.49 4.07 -23.81
CA GLY A 344 16.20 4.27 -23.14
C GLY A 344 16.00 3.44 -21.88
N ARG A 345 17.06 2.79 -21.37
CA ARG A 345 17.02 1.96 -20.17
C ARG A 345 16.78 2.80 -18.91
N HIS A 346 16.28 2.14 -17.88
CA HIS A 346 16.08 2.73 -16.57
C HIS A 346 17.40 2.71 -15.79
N GLY A 347 17.83 3.87 -15.30
CA GLY A 347 18.98 3.98 -14.41
C GLY A 347 18.53 3.91 -12.95
N LEU A 348 19.26 3.13 -12.14
CA LEU A 348 19.05 3.05 -10.70
C LEU A 348 20.01 4.00 -9.99
N VAL A 349 19.47 4.94 -9.23
CA VAL A 349 20.23 5.94 -8.46
C VAL A 349 20.06 5.63 -6.98
N TYR A 350 21.11 5.07 -6.37
CA TYR A 350 21.14 4.77 -4.95
C TYR A 350 21.46 6.04 -4.17
N TRP A 351 20.66 6.34 -3.15
CA TRP A 351 20.81 7.52 -2.31
C TRP A 351 20.73 7.15 -0.83
N MET A 352 21.29 8.03 0.00
CA MET A 352 21.19 8.02 1.45
C MET A 352 20.75 9.40 1.94
N ALA A 353 19.80 9.46 2.88
CA ALA A 353 19.47 10.68 3.59
C ALA A 353 20.65 11.07 4.50
N THR A 354 21.15 12.30 4.34
CA THR A 354 22.37 12.77 5.01
C THR A 354 22.15 13.93 5.95
N SER A 355 21.06 14.65 5.77
CA SER A 355 20.63 15.72 6.65
C SER A 355 19.11 15.83 6.54
N GLN A 356 18.45 15.95 7.68
CA GLN A 356 17.07 16.37 7.76
C GLN A 356 16.99 17.39 8.89
N THR A 357 16.52 18.59 8.58
CA THR A 357 16.36 19.65 9.58
C THR A 357 14.96 20.20 9.44
N THR A 358 14.21 20.23 10.53
CA THR A 358 12.91 20.88 10.60
C THR A 358 13.03 22.01 11.62
N GLN A 359 12.96 23.25 11.13
CA GLN A 359 12.94 24.44 11.99
C GLN A 359 11.50 24.90 12.11
N GLN A 360 10.90 24.59 13.25
CA GLN A 360 9.56 25.04 13.61
C GLN A 360 9.69 25.98 14.82
N SER A 361 9.85 27.27 14.54
CA SER A 361 9.93 28.28 15.60
C SER A 361 8.51 28.65 16.04
N ALA A 362 8.17 28.45 17.31
CA ALA A 362 6.90 28.89 17.89
C ALA A 362 6.72 30.42 17.88
N THR A 363 7.82 31.16 17.70
CA THR A 363 7.91 32.63 17.80
C THR A 363 8.27 33.32 16.49
N SER A 364 8.50 32.58 15.39
CA SER A 364 8.84 33.16 14.09
C SER A 364 7.93 32.59 13.00
N PRO A 365 7.37 33.42 12.10
CA PRO A 365 6.44 32.97 11.06
C PRO A 365 7.11 32.13 9.95
N SER A 366 8.45 32.02 9.96
CA SER A 366 9.21 31.21 9.00
C SER A 366 9.42 29.80 9.53
N SER A 367 8.58 28.86 9.11
CA SER A 367 8.85 27.42 9.29
C SER A 367 9.48 26.84 8.03
N SER A 368 10.62 26.17 8.19
CA SER A 368 11.41 25.55 7.11
C SER A 368 11.67 24.08 7.41
N SER A 369 11.66 23.25 6.37
CA SER A 369 12.03 21.84 6.49
C SER A 369 12.87 21.43 5.30
N THR A 370 14.05 20.89 5.60
CA THR A 370 15.06 20.53 4.62
C THR A 370 15.38 19.05 4.68
N LEU A 371 15.61 18.44 3.53
CA LEU A 371 16.05 17.07 3.36
C LEU A 371 17.15 17.00 2.29
N THR A 372 18.31 16.44 2.63
CA THR A 372 19.42 16.25 1.69
C THR A 372 19.65 14.76 1.43
N LEU A 373 19.44 14.35 0.18
CA LEU A 373 19.73 13.01 -0.31
C LEU A 373 21.09 13.01 -1.02
N THR A 374 22.02 12.17 -0.60
CA THR A 374 23.35 12.06 -1.21
C THR A 374 23.49 10.71 -1.92
N THR A 375 24.03 10.71 -3.14
CA THR A 375 24.25 9.47 -3.89
C THR A 375 25.35 8.59 -3.28
N LEU A 376 25.21 7.26 -3.43
CA LEU A 376 26.21 6.31 -2.92
C LEU A 376 27.42 6.17 -3.86
N LYS A 377 28.63 6.14 -3.28
CA LYS A 377 29.89 6.01 -4.04
C LYS A 377 29.92 4.71 -4.82
N GLY A 378 30.22 4.81 -6.12
CA GLY A 378 30.39 3.66 -7.00
C GLY A 378 29.11 2.91 -7.38
N LYS A 379 27.92 3.35 -6.92
CA LYS A 379 26.64 2.71 -7.21
C LYS A 379 25.64 3.57 -8.00
N GLY A 380 25.90 4.85 -8.20
CA GLY A 380 25.04 5.75 -8.99
C GLY A 380 25.55 6.02 -10.42
N TYR A 381 24.72 6.69 -11.24
CA TYR A 381 25.10 7.26 -12.56
C TYR A 381 25.81 8.61 -12.44
N PHE A 382 25.45 9.36 -11.41
CA PHE A 382 26.04 10.64 -11.07
C PHE A 382 26.47 10.60 -9.61
N ASP A 383 27.40 11.48 -9.25
CA ASP A 383 27.80 11.70 -7.88
C ASP A 383 27.31 13.10 -7.50
N GLY A 384 26.29 13.19 -6.66
CA GLY A 384 25.66 14.46 -6.33
C GLY A 384 24.84 14.42 -5.05
N GLN A 385 24.24 15.56 -4.74
CA GLN A 385 23.27 15.70 -3.67
C GLN A 385 22.01 16.34 -4.24
N ILE A 386 20.86 15.87 -3.75
CA ILE A 386 19.55 16.45 -4.01
C ILE A 386 19.10 17.06 -2.69
N HIS A 387 19.03 18.38 -2.67
CA HIS A 387 18.51 19.15 -1.55
C HIS A 387 17.05 19.50 -1.82
N ILE A 388 16.20 19.21 -0.85
CA ILE A 388 14.78 19.51 -0.90
C ILE A 388 14.49 20.45 0.26
N ASP A 389 13.89 21.59 -0.03
CA ASP A 389 13.55 22.60 0.95
C ASP A 389 12.08 22.98 0.80
N VAL A 390 11.37 23.02 1.93
CA VAL A 390 9.96 23.35 2.03
C VAL A 390 9.83 24.47 3.03
N ASN A 391 9.38 25.63 2.56
CA ASN A 391 9.29 26.85 3.34
C ASN A 391 7.89 27.46 3.25
N LYS A 392 7.38 27.95 4.39
CA LYS A 392 6.29 28.93 4.37
C LYS A 392 6.87 30.30 4.04
N ILE A 393 6.21 31.05 3.16
CA ILE A 393 6.61 32.42 2.83
C ILE A 393 5.85 33.38 3.76
N PRO A 394 6.50 33.98 4.78
CA PRO A 394 5.82 34.76 5.83
C PRO A 394 5.21 36.09 5.35
N ASN A 395 5.67 36.64 4.20
CA ASN A 395 5.25 37.96 3.70
C ASN A 395 4.39 37.88 2.42
N HIS A 396 4.04 36.68 1.95
CA HIS A 396 3.28 36.48 0.72
C HIS A 396 2.15 35.50 0.96
N ASP A 397 1.13 35.96 1.68
CA ASP A 397 -0.18 35.31 1.71
C ASP A 397 -0.21 33.86 2.23
N GLY A 398 0.83 33.46 2.97
CA GLY A 398 0.97 32.11 3.48
C GLY A 398 1.31 31.08 2.40
N MET A 399 1.84 31.45 1.23
CA MET A 399 2.16 30.46 0.20
C MET A 399 3.24 29.45 0.66
N LEU A 400 3.13 28.22 0.16
CA LEU A 400 4.12 27.17 0.40
C LEU A 400 5.10 27.11 -0.78
N LEU A 401 6.38 27.35 -0.51
CA LEU A 401 7.48 27.18 -1.47
C LEU A 401 8.08 25.79 -1.32
N VAL A 402 8.06 25.03 -2.42
CA VAL A 402 8.79 23.76 -2.55
C VAL A 402 9.93 23.96 -3.52
N GLN A 403 11.14 23.69 -3.05
CA GLN A 403 12.36 23.85 -3.81
C GLN A 403 13.14 22.54 -3.83
N VAL A 404 13.55 22.09 -5.02
CA VAL A 404 14.39 20.91 -5.21
C VAL A 404 15.62 21.31 -6.00
N SER A 405 16.80 21.10 -5.44
CA SER A 405 18.08 21.49 -6.01
C SER A 405 19.01 20.27 -6.11
N LEU A 406 19.50 20.00 -7.31
CA LEU A 406 20.48 18.97 -7.60
C LEU A 406 21.84 19.63 -7.83
N ALA A 407 22.86 19.20 -7.12
CA ALA A 407 24.24 19.62 -7.36
C ALA A 407 25.19 18.44 -7.51
N VAL A 408 26.14 18.64 -8.41
CA VAL A 408 27.23 17.72 -8.73
C VAL A 408 28.54 18.50 -8.55
N PRO A 409 29.46 18.08 -7.67
CA PRO A 409 30.75 18.72 -7.49
C PRO A 409 31.66 18.48 -8.70
N LYS A 410 32.72 19.29 -8.84
CA LYS A 410 33.73 19.18 -9.91
C LYS A 410 34.34 17.78 -10.05
N GLY A 411 34.64 17.12 -8.93
CA GLY A 411 35.15 15.74 -8.91
C GLY A 411 34.09 14.67 -9.16
N GLY A 412 32.81 15.04 -9.21
CA GLY A 412 31.68 14.12 -9.35
C GLY A 412 31.33 13.78 -10.80
N ARG A 413 30.70 12.62 -10.98
CA ARG A 413 30.08 12.23 -12.26
C ARG A 413 28.84 13.08 -12.51
N LYS A 414 28.77 13.65 -13.71
CA LYS A 414 27.69 14.53 -14.15
C LYS A 414 26.49 13.72 -14.70
N ILE A 415 25.28 14.21 -14.45
CA ILE A 415 24.05 13.73 -15.09
C ILE A 415 23.75 14.52 -16.38
N PRO A 416 23.15 13.91 -17.43
CA PRO A 416 22.67 14.67 -18.57
C PRO A 416 21.71 15.79 -18.15
N LYS A 417 21.89 17.01 -18.68
CA LYS A 417 21.16 18.23 -18.24
C LYS A 417 19.65 18.05 -18.24
N LYS A 418 19.09 17.60 -19.37
CA LYS A 418 17.65 17.32 -19.54
C LYS A 418 17.10 16.33 -18.52
N ILE A 419 17.89 15.32 -18.14
CA ILE A 419 17.48 14.33 -17.14
C ILE A 419 17.56 14.91 -15.73
N GLY A 420 18.58 15.74 -15.45
CA GLY A 420 18.70 16.47 -14.19
C GLY A 420 17.54 17.45 -13.97
N GLU A 421 17.18 18.24 -14.99
CA GLU A 421 16.02 19.14 -15.00
C GLU A 421 14.73 18.37 -14.70
N ARG A 422 14.45 17.33 -15.50
CA ARG A 422 13.28 16.46 -15.31
C ARG A 422 13.23 15.84 -13.91
N LEU A 423 14.37 15.42 -13.37
CA LEU A 423 14.44 14.79 -12.05
C LEU A 423 14.03 15.77 -10.94
N VAL A 424 14.60 16.98 -10.92
CA VAL A 424 14.27 17.96 -9.88
C VAL A 424 12.85 18.51 -10.04
N GLU A 425 12.41 18.71 -11.29
CA GLU A 425 11.08 19.20 -11.59
C GLU A 425 10.00 18.23 -11.11
N GLU A 426 10.12 16.95 -11.48
CA GLU A 426 9.14 15.94 -11.09
C GLU A 426 9.14 15.67 -9.59
N MET A 427 10.29 15.76 -8.91
CA MET A 427 10.32 15.68 -7.45
C MET A 427 9.54 16.83 -6.82
N ALA A 428 9.76 18.07 -7.29
CA ALA A 428 9.08 19.23 -6.74
C ALA A 428 7.56 19.19 -7.03
N ARG A 429 7.17 18.89 -8.28
CA ARG A 429 5.76 18.69 -8.67
C ARG A 429 5.11 17.60 -7.85
N SER A 430 5.81 16.48 -7.64
CA SER A 430 5.27 15.36 -6.90
C SER A 430 5.03 15.68 -5.43
N ILE A 431 5.95 16.38 -4.77
CA ILE A 431 5.74 16.86 -3.40
C ILE A 431 4.51 17.77 -3.31
N ILE A 432 4.35 18.69 -4.26
CA ILE A 432 3.20 19.61 -4.28
C ILE A 432 1.88 18.86 -4.50
N GLN A 433 1.82 18.00 -5.51
CA GLN A 433 0.61 17.23 -5.79
C GLN A 433 0.24 16.32 -4.62
N SER A 434 1.24 15.69 -4.00
CA SER A 434 1.06 14.85 -2.81
C SER A 434 0.53 15.69 -1.64
N SER A 435 1.12 16.85 -1.38
CA SER A 435 0.72 17.74 -0.27
C SER A 435 -0.69 18.29 -0.48
N SER A 436 -0.99 18.77 -1.69
CA SER A 436 -2.30 19.27 -2.08
C SER A 436 -3.38 18.18 -1.92
N ARG A 437 -3.19 16.99 -2.51
CA ARG A 437 -4.16 15.89 -2.42
C ARG A 437 -4.40 15.42 -0.98
N LYS A 438 -3.33 15.25 -0.19
CA LYS A 438 -3.46 14.87 1.22
C LYS A 438 -4.23 15.95 2.02
N SER A 439 -4.03 17.22 1.69
CA SER A 439 -4.74 18.34 2.32
C SER A 439 -6.20 18.40 1.89
N GLN A 440 -6.49 18.27 0.58
CA GLN A 440 -7.84 18.18 0.04
C GLN A 440 -8.64 17.04 0.67
N GLN A 441 -8.03 15.85 0.81
CA GLN A 441 -8.66 14.71 1.48
C GLN A 441 -8.96 15.00 2.96
N ARG A 442 -8.06 15.70 3.66
CA ARG A 442 -8.25 16.06 5.07
C ARG A 442 -9.34 17.11 5.23
N LEU A 443 -9.38 18.13 4.37
CA LEU A 443 -10.43 19.15 4.33
C LEU A 443 -11.79 18.53 3.99
N ALA A 444 -11.85 17.64 3.00
CA ALA A 444 -13.07 16.91 2.64
C ALA A 444 -13.61 16.08 3.82
N ARG A 445 -12.74 15.43 4.59
CA ARG A 445 -13.16 14.70 5.81
C ARG A 445 -13.66 15.65 6.90
N GLN A 446 -13.02 16.81 7.07
CA GLN A 446 -13.46 17.82 8.03
C GLN A 446 -14.83 18.42 7.65
N SER A 447 -15.05 18.73 6.38
CA SER A 447 -16.32 19.28 5.89
C SER A 447 -17.46 18.26 6.00
N GLN A 448 -17.22 16.99 5.69
CA GLN A 448 -18.18 15.90 5.93
C GLN A 448 -18.51 15.76 7.42
N GLY A 449 -17.51 15.83 8.30
CA GLY A 449 -17.70 15.80 9.74
C GLY A 449 -18.54 16.96 10.27
N LYS A 450 -18.30 18.19 9.76
CA LYS A 450 -19.08 19.39 10.10
C LYS A 450 -20.54 19.24 9.65
N ARG A 451 -20.77 18.84 8.39
CA ARG A 451 -22.12 18.59 7.84
C ARG A 451 -22.88 17.51 8.63
N PHE A 452 -22.21 16.44 9.03
CA PHE A 452 -22.82 15.38 9.83
C PHE A 452 -23.26 15.89 11.21
N LYS A 453 -22.40 16.66 11.90
CA LYS A 453 -22.73 17.27 13.20
C LYS A 453 -23.88 18.27 13.07
N GLU A 454 -23.87 19.12 12.05
CA GLU A 454 -24.95 20.07 11.78
C GLU A 454 -26.28 19.36 11.48
N SER A 455 -26.27 18.30 10.66
CA SER A 455 -27.46 17.50 10.40
C SER A 455 -28.00 16.83 11.67
N GLY A 456 -27.10 16.29 12.51
CA GLY A 456 -27.45 15.75 13.81
C GLY A 456 -28.10 16.78 14.74
N ASN A 457 -27.50 17.97 14.83
CA ASN A 457 -28.04 19.08 15.63
C ASN A 457 -29.38 19.58 15.09
N ARG A 458 -29.56 19.69 13.78
CA ARG A 458 -30.84 20.04 13.15
C ARG A 458 -31.92 19.02 13.50
N ARG A 459 -31.66 17.72 13.30
CA ARG A 459 -32.60 16.65 13.68
C ARG A 459 -32.93 16.64 15.17
N ALA A 460 -31.96 16.93 16.02
CA ALA A 460 -32.17 17.02 17.47
C ALA A 460 -33.06 18.22 17.83
N ASN A 461 -32.83 19.38 17.21
CA ASN A 461 -33.66 20.56 17.38
C ASN A 461 -35.07 20.35 16.82
N ASP A 462 -35.22 19.74 15.65
CA ASP A 462 -36.52 19.40 15.07
C ASP A 462 -37.31 18.45 15.98
N LYS A 463 -36.64 17.45 16.58
CA LYS A 463 -37.26 16.57 17.59
C LYS A 463 -37.69 17.33 18.84
N ARG A 464 -36.89 18.30 19.30
CA ARG A 464 -37.26 19.15 20.45
C ARG A 464 -38.45 20.03 20.12
N ASN A 465 -38.45 20.66 18.95
CA ASN A 465 -39.53 21.53 18.48
C ASN A 465 -40.83 20.73 18.29
N THR A 466 -40.80 19.60 17.59
CA THR A 466 -41.98 18.75 17.40
C THR A 466 -42.53 18.18 18.72
N ARG A 467 -41.66 17.88 19.69
CA ARG A 467 -42.09 17.48 21.03
C ARG A 467 -42.77 18.65 21.76
N PHE A 468 -42.17 19.82 21.73
CA PHE A 468 -42.72 21.03 22.32
C PHE A 468 -44.07 21.40 21.69
N ASP A 469 -44.20 21.35 20.37
CA ASP A 469 -45.44 21.62 19.65
C ASP A 469 -46.54 20.60 19.99
N ARG A 470 -46.18 19.32 20.14
CA ARG A 470 -47.13 18.28 20.59
C ARG A 470 -47.58 18.52 22.04
N GLU A 471 -46.66 18.85 22.93
CA GLU A 471 -46.98 19.18 24.33
C GLU A 471 -47.90 20.39 24.41
N ARG A 472 -47.59 21.45 23.65
CA ARG A 472 -48.44 22.64 23.51
C ARG A 472 -49.82 22.31 22.96
N LEU A 473 -49.92 21.51 21.89
CA LEU A 473 -51.21 21.14 21.31
C LEU A 473 -52.06 20.27 22.26
N MET A 474 -51.42 19.38 23.03
CA MET A 474 -52.09 18.63 24.10
C MET A 474 -52.60 19.54 25.21
N GLU A 475 -51.81 20.54 25.60
CA GLU A 475 -52.21 21.54 26.59
C GLU A 475 -53.39 22.40 26.09
N GLU A 476 -53.34 22.88 24.84
CA GLU A 476 -54.44 23.63 24.21
C GLU A 476 -55.72 22.79 24.13
N MET A 477 -55.64 21.51 23.74
CA MET A 477 -56.79 20.59 23.76
C MET A 477 -57.31 20.33 25.19
N ALA A 478 -56.43 20.23 26.18
CA ALA A 478 -56.83 20.04 27.57
C ALA A 478 -57.55 21.28 28.13
N VAL A 479 -57.06 22.49 27.80
CA VAL A 479 -57.69 23.76 28.15
C VAL A 479 -59.04 23.90 27.45
N ASP A 480 -59.13 23.58 26.16
CA ASP A 480 -60.39 23.65 25.43
C ASP A 480 -61.41 22.63 25.94
N ARG A 481 -61.00 21.38 26.23
CA ARG A 481 -61.84 20.40 26.93
C ARG A 481 -62.31 20.93 28.28
N ARG A 482 -61.45 21.57 29.06
CA ARG A 482 -61.80 22.18 30.36
C ARG A 482 -62.83 23.30 30.17
N ARG A 483 -62.65 24.19 29.19
CA ARG A 483 -63.60 25.27 28.86
C ARG A 483 -64.96 24.72 28.43
N ARG A 484 -64.99 23.73 27.53
CA ARG A 484 -66.24 23.07 27.09
C ARG A 484 -66.94 22.37 28.24
N TRP A 485 -66.19 21.68 29.10
CA TRP A 485 -66.72 21.01 30.28
C TRP A 485 -67.33 22.02 31.28
N GLN A 486 -66.63 23.13 31.54
CA GLN A 486 -67.15 24.22 32.39
C GLN A 486 -68.43 24.86 31.81
N LYS A 487 -68.50 25.04 30.50
CA LYS A 487 -69.67 25.65 29.83
C LYS A 487 -70.89 24.72 29.82
N LYS A 488 -70.69 23.40 29.75
CA LYS A 488 -71.76 22.40 29.61
C LYS A 488 -72.25 21.84 30.96
N ASN A 489 -71.45 21.95 32.03
CA ASN A 489 -71.81 21.44 33.35
C ASN A 489 -72.09 22.57 34.34
N PRO A 490 -73.32 22.69 34.88
CA PRO A 490 -73.66 23.72 35.87
C PRO A 490 -72.93 23.54 37.21
N ASP A 491 -72.45 22.33 37.52
CA ASP A 491 -71.70 22.00 38.75
C ASP A 491 -70.17 22.01 38.56
N ALA A 492 -69.66 22.66 37.51
CA ALA A 492 -68.25 22.62 37.15
C ALA A 492 -67.27 23.12 38.24
N GLY A 493 -67.75 23.87 39.23
CA GLY A 493 -66.95 24.29 40.39
C GLY A 493 -66.72 23.20 41.45
N ARG A 494 -67.43 22.07 41.39
CA ARG A 494 -67.39 21.00 42.42
C ARG A 494 -66.63 19.75 41.99
N TYR A 495 -66.38 19.57 40.69
CA TYR A 495 -65.75 18.38 40.12
C TYR A 495 -64.58 18.77 39.20
N ARG A 496 -63.67 17.83 38.95
CA ARG A 496 -62.61 17.94 37.94
C ARG A 496 -63.12 17.39 36.61
N PRO A 497 -62.53 17.77 35.47
CA PRO A 497 -62.82 17.16 34.19
C PRO A 497 -62.63 15.62 34.13
N SER A 498 -61.88 15.03 35.07
CA SER A 498 -61.74 13.57 35.24
C SER A 498 -62.96 12.89 35.88
N GLY A 499 -63.94 13.65 36.39
CA GLY A 499 -65.09 13.14 37.15
C GLY A 499 -64.88 13.14 38.67
N ASP A 500 -63.66 13.37 39.14
CA ASP A 500 -63.36 13.42 40.58
C ASP A 500 -63.90 14.69 41.23
N ARG A 501 -64.47 14.59 42.43
CA ARG A 501 -64.89 15.77 43.19
C ARG A 501 -63.67 16.59 43.59
N MET A 502 -63.68 17.91 43.36
CA MET A 502 -62.62 18.78 43.86
C MET A 502 -62.64 18.71 45.40
N ARG A 503 -61.49 18.39 46.02
CA ARG A 503 -61.37 18.43 47.48
C ARG A 503 -61.78 19.83 47.95
N SER A 504 -62.71 19.89 48.91
CA SER A 504 -63.08 21.18 49.49
C SER A 504 -61.87 21.78 50.19
N PRO A 505 -61.69 23.11 50.16
CA PRO A 505 -60.58 23.79 50.83
C PRO A 505 -60.65 23.71 52.37
N HIS A 506 -61.50 22.86 52.96
CA HIS A 506 -61.65 22.67 54.41
C HIS A 506 -61.25 21.28 54.89
N ASN A 507 -60.76 20.40 54.00
CA ASN A 507 -60.16 19.13 54.40
C ASN A 507 -58.65 19.16 54.10
N CYS A 508 -57.92 19.88 54.94
CA CYS A 508 -56.50 19.65 55.21
C CYS A 508 -56.39 19.01 56.60
#